data_AF-A0A327KQI5-F1
#
_entry.id   AF-A0A327KQI5-F1
#
_cell.length_a   1.000
_cell.length_b   1.000
_cell.length_c   1.000
_cell.angle_alpha   90.00
_cell.angle_beta   90.00
_cell.angle_gamma   90.00
#
_symmetry.space_group_name_H-M   'P 1'
#
loop_
_entity.id
_entity.type
_entity.pdbx_description
1 polymer ?
#
loop_
_entity_poly.entity_id
_entity_poly.type
_entity_poly.pdbx_seq_one_letter_code
_entity_poly.pdbx_strand_id
1 'polypeptide(L)'
;MFFQRTTAKSVAVIDAFHAAAPGLRTPEHTVAQAAFAGLAQSVLDRHRTRSYRSLPRRTIRDLALILVLVHDDQPSFDRALVATGIPVDDIIALRERASRRDDLIERSRLAMRMALAEARAVRRAARAATLAAAVPLDDPLEDILMAPEPASGPGRLAA
;
A
#
# COMPACT_ATOMS: atom_id res chain seq x y z
N MET A 1 -6.07 38.47 -1.21
CA MET A 1 -5.87 37.98 0.18
C MET A 1 -5.59 36.46 0.22
N PHE A 2 -4.59 35.95 -0.51
CA PHE A 2 -4.56 34.53 -0.94
C PHE A 2 -3.49 33.61 -0.27
N PHE A 3 -2.62 34.13 0.60
CA PHE A 3 -1.38 33.41 0.97
C PHE A 3 -1.24 32.94 2.43
N GLN A 4 -2.20 33.16 3.33
CA GLN A 4 -2.07 32.78 4.75
C GLN A 4 -2.80 31.49 5.20
N ARG A 5 -3.61 30.83 4.35
CA ARG A 5 -4.45 29.67 4.77
C ARG A 5 -4.02 28.30 4.22
N THR A 6 -2.80 28.16 3.69
CA THR A 6 -2.40 26.91 3.01
C THR A 6 -2.15 25.73 3.94
N THR A 7 -1.87 25.93 5.22
CA THR A 7 -1.71 24.79 6.15
C THR A 7 -3.03 24.09 6.43
N ALA A 8 -4.09 24.84 6.71
CA ALA A 8 -5.40 24.25 6.98
C ALA A 8 -5.87 23.43 5.77
N LYS A 9 -5.69 23.95 4.55
CA LYS A 9 -6.01 23.23 3.31
C LYS A 9 -5.10 22.02 3.06
N SER A 10 -3.77 22.15 3.20
CA SER A 10 -2.85 21.03 2.99
C SER A 10 -3.03 19.91 4.02
N VAL A 11 -3.30 20.24 5.28
CA VAL A 11 -3.69 19.25 6.30
C VAL A 11 -5.03 18.61 5.91
N ALA A 12 -6.03 19.41 5.50
CA ALA A 12 -7.33 18.89 5.11
C ALA A 12 -7.25 17.91 3.92
N VAL A 13 -6.39 18.17 2.93
CA VAL A 13 -6.12 17.24 1.81
C VAL A 13 -5.60 15.89 2.30
N ILE A 14 -4.63 15.91 3.22
CA ILE A 14 -4.04 14.68 3.78
C ILE A 14 -5.07 13.94 4.64
N ASP A 15 -5.80 14.66 5.50
CA ASP A 15 -6.84 14.10 6.36
C ASP A 15 -7.99 13.50 5.51
N ALA A 16 -8.41 14.19 4.45
CA ALA A 16 -9.43 13.75 3.50
C ALA A 16 -9.04 12.44 2.80
N PHE A 17 -7.80 12.34 2.34
CA PHE A 17 -7.28 11.14 1.71
C PHE A 17 -7.32 9.93 2.66
N HIS A 18 -6.85 10.11 3.89
CA HIS A 18 -6.86 9.03 4.89
C HIS A 18 -8.29 8.64 5.30
N ALA A 19 -9.22 9.59 5.37
CA ALA A 19 -10.63 9.31 5.62
C ALA A 19 -11.29 8.54 4.45
N ALA A 20 -10.87 8.82 3.21
CA ALA A 20 -11.39 8.17 2.01
C ALA A 20 -10.81 6.77 1.73
N ALA A 21 -9.74 6.38 2.42
CA ALA A 21 -9.00 5.13 2.20
C ALA A 21 -9.86 3.84 2.07
N PRO A 22 -11.01 3.68 2.75
CA PRO A 22 -11.85 2.49 2.54
C PRO A 22 -12.51 2.40 1.16
N GLY A 23 -12.75 3.54 0.48
CA GLY A 23 -13.56 3.63 -0.74
C GLY A 23 -12.78 3.63 -2.05
N LEU A 24 -11.44 3.64 -2.00
CA LEU A 24 -10.57 3.86 -3.17
C LEU A 24 -9.82 2.59 -3.60
N ARG A 25 -10.30 1.38 -3.26
CA ARG A 25 -9.56 0.09 -3.32
C ARG A 25 -9.25 -0.47 -4.72
N THR A 26 -8.79 0.35 -5.66
CA THR A 26 -8.20 -0.18 -6.90
C THR A 26 -6.73 -0.55 -6.67
N PRO A 27 -6.15 -1.48 -7.45
CA PRO A 27 -4.74 -1.85 -7.33
C PRO A 27 -3.78 -0.65 -7.48
N GLU A 28 -4.11 0.28 -8.37
CA GLU A 28 -3.34 1.50 -8.63
C GLU A 28 -3.34 2.41 -7.41
N HIS A 29 -4.48 2.52 -6.71
CA HIS A 29 -4.58 3.26 -5.48
C HIS A 29 -3.73 2.65 -4.37
N THR A 30 -3.70 1.33 -4.23
CA THR A 30 -2.89 0.65 -3.22
C THR A 30 -1.39 0.96 -3.39
N VAL A 31 -0.90 0.96 -4.63
CA VAL A 31 0.51 1.29 -4.90
C VAL A 31 0.78 2.78 -4.61
N ALA A 32 -0.11 3.66 -5.06
CA ALA A 32 0.00 5.09 -4.82
C ALA A 32 -0.04 5.45 -3.32
N GLN A 33 -0.95 4.81 -2.57
CA GLN A 33 -1.05 4.93 -1.12
C GLN A 33 0.22 4.43 -0.43
N ALA A 34 0.77 3.28 -0.83
CA ALA A 34 2.02 2.76 -0.28
C ALA A 34 3.21 3.70 -0.55
N ALA A 35 3.30 4.26 -1.77
CA ALA A 35 4.34 5.22 -2.14
C ALA A 35 4.27 6.49 -1.27
N PHE A 36 3.07 7.04 -1.08
CA PHE A 36 2.87 8.18 -0.19
C PHE A 36 3.17 7.82 1.27
N ALA A 37 2.70 6.67 1.77
CA ALA A 37 2.91 6.24 3.15
C ALA A 37 4.39 6.12 3.51
N GLY A 38 5.22 5.53 2.62
CA GLY A 38 6.66 5.43 2.85
C GLY A 38 7.36 6.80 2.92
N LEU A 39 7.00 7.73 2.02
CA LEU A 39 7.52 9.11 2.05
C LEU A 39 7.08 9.85 3.30
N ALA A 40 5.79 9.76 3.64
CA ALA A 40 5.19 10.37 4.80
C ALA A 40 5.87 9.88 6.09
N GLN A 41 6.08 8.58 6.22
CA GLN A 41 6.76 7.99 7.37
C GLN A 41 8.19 8.50 7.51
N SER A 42 8.97 8.54 6.43
CA SER A 42 10.33 9.10 6.43
C SER A 42 10.37 10.59 6.86
N VAL A 43 9.35 11.36 6.49
CA VAL A 43 9.21 12.77 6.93
C VAL A 43 8.86 12.83 8.43
N LEU A 44 7.90 12.05 8.88
CA LEU A 44 7.47 11.97 10.28
C LEU A 44 8.65 11.57 11.20
N ASP A 45 9.42 10.56 10.80
CA ASP A 45 10.60 10.07 11.53
C ASP A 45 11.69 11.14 11.66
N ARG A 46 12.03 11.83 10.56
CA ARG A 46 13.02 12.93 10.56
C ARG A 46 12.61 14.07 11.49
N HIS A 47 11.32 14.37 11.56
CA HIS A 47 10.78 15.39 12.45
C HIS A 47 10.41 14.86 13.85
N ARG A 48 10.66 13.57 14.13
CA ARG A 48 10.36 12.89 15.40
C ARG A 48 8.90 13.12 15.87
N THR A 49 7.96 13.08 14.94
CA THR A 49 6.53 13.26 15.22
C THR A 49 5.72 12.10 14.66
N ARG A 50 4.53 11.88 15.21
CA ARG A 50 3.56 10.89 14.72
C ARG A 50 2.35 11.52 14.03
N SER A 51 2.26 12.85 14.00
CA SER A 51 1.14 13.58 13.41
C SER A 51 1.61 14.57 12.36
N TYR A 52 0.91 14.58 11.22
CA TYR A 52 1.08 15.59 10.17
C TYR A 52 0.83 17.01 10.70
N ARG A 53 -0.05 17.16 11.69
CA ARG A 53 -0.43 18.47 12.26
C ARG A 53 0.72 19.14 13.02
N SER A 54 1.69 18.35 13.49
CA SER A 54 2.86 18.83 14.22
C SER A 54 4.04 19.14 13.31
N LEU A 55 3.93 18.92 12.01
CA LEU A 55 5.01 19.19 11.06
C LEU A 55 5.12 20.69 10.74
N PRO A 56 6.31 21.16 10.30
CA PRO A 56 6.45 22.51 9.76
C PRO A 56 5.50 22.74 8.58
N ARG A 57 4.98 23.96 8.47
CA ARG A 57 4.00 24.35 7.45
C ARG A 57 4.45 24.01 6.02
N ARG A 58 5.73 24.24 5.73
CA ARG A 58 6.35 23.94 4.42
C ARG A 58 6.31 22.44 4.14
N THR A 59 6.63 21.62 5.14
CA THR A 59 6.64 20.15 5.02
C THR A 59 5.25 19.58 4.75
N ILE A 60 4.22 20.06 5.47
CA ILE A 60 2.83 19.66 5.23
C ILE A 60 2.41 19.98 3.79
N ARG A 61 2.78 21.18 3.31
CA ARG A 61 2.47 21.58 1.94
C ARG A 61 3.16 20.69 0.92
N ASP A 62 4.44 20.40 1.09
CA ASP A 62 5.18 19.52 0.18
C ASP A 62 4.59 18.10 0.19
N LEU A 63 4.16 17.57 1.35
CA LEU A 63 3.45 16.29 1.44
C LEU A 63 2.11 16.30 0.68
N ALA A 64 1.32 17.36 0.81
CA ALA A 64 0.06 17.48 0.06
C ALA A 64 0.30 17.55 -1.46
N LEU A 65 1.37 18.23 -1.90
CA LEU A 65 1.75 18.26 -3.32
C LEU A 65 2.22 16.90 -3.83
N ILE A 66 3.01 16.17 -3.03
CA ILE A 66 3.43 14.79 -3.33
C ILE A 66 2.21 13.89 -3.49
N LEU A 67 1.25 13.98 -2.57
CA LEU A 67 0.02 13.18 -2.63
C LEU A 67 -0.72 13.42 -3.96
N VAL A 68 -0.87 14.68 -4.36
CA VAL A 68 -1.51 15.03 -5.63
C VAL A 68 -0.74 14.48 -6.83
N LEU A 69 0.60 14.58 -6.84
CA LEU A 69 1.44 14.01 -7.91
C LEU A 69 1.32 12.48 -8.01
N VAL A 70 1.23 11.81 -6.87
CA VAL A 70 1.12 10.35 -6.80
C VAL A 70 -0.24 9.86 -7.31
N HIS A 71 -1.26 10.73 -7.33
CA HIS A 71 -2.63 10.45 -7.75
C HIS A 71 -3.12 11.31 -8.94
N ASP A 72 -2.21 11.93 -9.71
CA ASP A 72 -2.51 13.01 -10.68
C ASP A 72 -3.57 12.63 -11.73
N ASP A 73 -3.63 11.35 -12.12
CA ASP A 73 -4.55 10.83 -13.15
C ASP A 73 -5.70 9.99 -12.57
N GLN A 74 -6.03 10.13 -11.28
CA GLN A 74 -7.05 9.29 -10.63
C GLN A 74 -8.36 10.04 -10.36
N PRO A 75 -9.44 9.82 -11.17
CA PRO A 75 -10.76 10.44 -10.93
C PRO A 75 -11.37 10.06 -9.58
N SER A 76 -11.01 8.90 -9.04
CA SER A 76 -11.43 8.45 -7.72
C SER A 76 -10.87 9.34 -6.60
N PHE A 77 -9.63 9.83 -6.75
CA PHE A 77 -9.00 10.74 -5.80
C PHE A 77 -9.67 12.12 -5.82
N ASP A 78 -9.95 12.67 -7.01
CA ASP A 78 -10.65 13.97 -7.11
C ASP A 78 -12.03 13.93 -6.49
N ARG A 79 -12.80 12.86 -6.75
CA ARG A 79 -14.11 12.66 -6.13
C ARG A 79 -14.01 12.61 -4.60
N ALA A 80 -12.97 11.99 -4.05
CA ALA A 80 -12.74 11.95 -2.60
C ALA A 80 -12.43 13.33 -2.03
N LEU A 81 -11.57 14.12 -2.70
CA LEU A 81 -11.28 15.49 -2.29
C LEU A 81 -12.53 16.39 -2.36
N VAL A 82 -13.35 16.25 -3.40
CA VAL A 82 -14.62 16.98 -3.52
C VAL A 82 -15.61 16.57 -2.43
N ALA A 83 -15.77 15.27 -2.16
CA ALA A 83 -16.67 14.76 -1.12
C ALA A 83 -16.29 15.25 0.29
N THR A 84 -15.02 15.61 0.51
CA THR A 84 -14.52 16.16 1.77
C THR A 84 -14.55 17.69 1.81
N GLY A 85 -15.12 18.34 0.78
CA GLY A 85 -15.36 19.78 0.73
C GLY A 85 -14.23 20.58 0.08
N ILE A 86 -13.29 19.94 -0.61
CA ILE A 86 -12.24 20.64 -1.36
C ILE A 86 -12.76 20.98 -2.77
N PRO A 87 -12.83 22.27 -3.16
CA PRO A 87 -13.30 22.67 -4.48
C PRO A 87 -12.42 22.13 -5.62
N VAL A 88 -13.02 21.83 -6.77
CA VAL A 88 -12.29 21.35 -7.98
C VAL A 88 -11.21 22.34 -8.42
N ASP A 89 -11.48 23.65 -8.39
CA ASP A 89 -10.50 24.69 -8.74
C ASP A 89 -9.25 24.65 -7.84
N ASP A 90 -9.43 24.33 -6.55
CA ASP A 90 -8.30 24.18 -5.62
C ASP A 90 -7.48 22.93 -5.94
N ILE A 91 -8.11 21.85 -6.41
CA ILE A 91 -7.44 20.61 -6.84
C ILE A 91 -6.59 20.88 -8.08
N ILE A 92 -7.16 21.56 -9.08
CA ILE A 92 -6.43 21.98 -10.29
C ILE A 92 -5.24 22.86 -9.92
N ALA A 93 -5.45 23.87 -9.07
CA ALA A 93 -4.38 24.74 -8.61
C ALA A 93 -3.31 24.01 -7.76
N LEU A 94 -3.65 22.91 -7.09
CA LEU A 94 -2.67 22.04 -6.42
C LEU A 94 -1.83 21.28 -7.45
N ARG A 95 -2.46 20.67 -8.46
CA ARG A 95 -1.78 19.94 -9.55
C ARG A 95 -0.81 20.82 -10.30
N GLU A 96 -1.25 22.01 -10.72
CA GLU A 96 -0.39 22.98 -11.40
C GLU A 96 0.82 23.40 -10.58
N ARG A 97 0.67 23.49 -9.26
CA ARG A 97 1.81 23.81 -8.37
C ARG A 97 2.73 22.62 -8.18
N ALA A 98 2.19 21.41 -8.15
CA ALA A 98 2.96 20.21 -7.97
C ALA A 98 3.78 19.87 -9.23
N SER A 99 3.21 20.09 -10.43
CA SER A 99 3.89 19.86 -11.71
C SER A 99 5.04 20.82 -11.99
N ARG A 100 5.10 21.96 -11.29
CA ARG A 100 6.21 22.94 -11.38
C ARG A 100 7.34 22.68 -10.38
N ARG A 101 7.31 21.55 -9.68
CA ARG A 101 8.26 21.21 -8.59
C ARG A 101 9.03 19.96 -8.96
N ASP A 102 10.02 20.11 -9.83
CA ASP A 102 10.84 19.01 -10.36
C ASP A 102 11.44 18.14 -9.24
N ASP A 103 11.84 18.76 -8.13
CA ASP A 103 12.39 18.09 -6.96
C ASP A 103 11.36 17.20 -6.23
N LEU A 104 10.09 17.57 -6.25
CA LEU A 104 9.00 16.73 -5.72
C LEU A 104 8.63 15.63 -6.71
N ILE A 105 8.66 15.91 -8.00
CA ILE A 105 8.38 14.92 -9.06
C ILE A 105 9.37 13.77 -8.98
N GLU A 106 10.67 14.06 -8.93
CA GLU A 106 11.70 13.02 -8.83
C GLU A 106 11.57 12.18 -7.55
N ARG A 107 11.25 12.82 -6.42
CA ARG A 107 10.99 12.12 -5.15
C ARG A 107 9.77 11.21 -5.23
N SER A 108 8.66 11.69 -5.81
CA SER A 108 7.44 10.89 -6.01
C SER A 108 7.69 9.69 -6.94
N ARG A 109 8.43 9.88 -8.04
CA ARG A 109 8.83 8.80 -8.96
C ARG A 109 9.67 7.73 -8.26
N LEU A 110 10.62 8.12 -7.42
CA LEU A 110 11.42 7.18 -6.64
C LEU A 110 10.55 6.39 -5.67
N ALA A 111 9.66 7.06 -4.93
CA ALA A 111 8.76 6.39 -3.99
C ALA A 111 7.82 5.39 -4.67
N MET A 112 7.27 5.76 -5.84
CA MET A 112 6.44 4.85 -6.64
C MET A 112 7.21 3.59 -7.06
N ARG A 113 8.47 3.73 -7.48
CA ARG A 113 9.34 2.59 -7.81
C ARG A 113 9.58 1.68 -6.61
N MET A 114 9.83 2.26 -5.43
CA MET A 114 10.04 1.50 -4.19
C MET A 114 8.77 0.76 -3.77
N ALA A 115 7.61 1.43 -3.76
CA ALA A 115 6.33 0.84 -3.43
C ALA A 115 5.94 -0.31 -4.39
N LEU A 116 6.20 -0.15 -5.68
CA LEU A 116 6.03 -1.23 -6.66
C LEU A 116 6.93 -2.43 -6.37
N ALA A 117 8.19 -2.19 -6.01
CA ALA A 117 9.13 -3.25 -5.66
C ALA A 117 8.67 -4.02 -4.40
N GLU A 118 8.23 -3.30 -3.37
CA GLU A 118 7.68 -3.87 -2.14
C GLU A 118 6.40 -4.67 -2.41
N ALA A 119 5.43 -4.11 -3.16
CA ALA A 119 4.22 -4.81 -3.54
C ALA A 119 4.49 -6.08 -4.37
N ARG A 120 5.56 -6.09 -5.19
CA ARG A 120 6.02 -7.30 -5.90
C ARG A 120 6.68 -8.30 -4.96
N ALA A 121 7.43 -7.85 -3.95
CA ALA A 121 8.03 -8.72 -2.94
C ALA A 121 6.95 -9.39 -2.08
N VAL A 122 5.96 -8.62 -1.60
CA VAL A 122 4.81 -9.14 -0.85
C VAL A 122 4.03 -10.16 -1.68
N ARG A 123 3.75 -9.88 -2.95
CA ARG A 123 3.10 -10.85 -3.85
C ARG A 123 3.91 -12.13 -4.05
N ARG A 124 5.24 -12.03 -4.19
CA ARG A 124 6.13 -13.20 -4.29
C ARG A 124 6.12 -14.02 -3.00
N ALA A 125 6.19 -13.37 -1.85
CA ALA A 125 6.14 -14.02 -0.54
C ALA A 125 4.78 -14.71 -0.31
N ALA A 126 3.67 -14.05 -0.63
CA ALA A 126 2.33 -14.62 -0.54
C ALA A 126 2.20 -15.85 -1.45
N ARG A 127 2.68 -15.78 -2.71
CA ARG A 127 2.68 -16.92 -3.63
C ARG A 127 3.54 -18.07 -3.12
N ALA A 128 4.73 -17.79 -2.55
CA ALA A 128 5.58 -18.81 -1.96
C ALA A 128 4.92 -19.48 -0.75
N ALA A 129 4.25 -18.71 0.12
CA ALA A 129 3.50 -19.23 1.25
C ALA A 129 2.30 -20.09 0.81
N THR A 130 1.55 -19.67 -0.21
CA THR A 130 0.47 -20.48 -0.79
C THR A 130 1.00 -21.76 -1.45
N LEU A 131 2.14 -21.70 -2.14
CA LEU A 131 2.76 -22.88 -2.74
C LEU A 131 3.28 -23.85 -1.68
N ALA A 132 3.92 -23.35 -0.61
CA ALA A 132 4.36 -24.19 0.51
C ALA A 132 3.18 -24.85 1.25
N ALA A 133 2.03 -24.17 1.34
CA ALA A 133 0.80 -24.74 1.89
C ALA A 133 0.10 -25.72 0.93
N ALA A 134 0.42 -25.68 -0.37
CA ALA A 134 -0.12 -26.57 -1.41
C ALA A 134 0.77 -27.78 -1.70
N VAL A 135 1.98 -27.85 -1.11
CA VAL A 135 2.76 -29.09 -1.05
C VAL A 135 2.03 -30.01 -0.07
N PRO A 136 1.53 -31.19 -0.49
CA PRO A 136 0.92 -32.13 0.44
C PRO A 136 1.99 -32.53 1.47
N LEU A 137 1.69 -32.31 2.75
CA LEU A 137 2.38 -32.98 3.85
C LEU A 137 2.29 -34.48 3.60
N ASP A 138 3.41 -35.18 3.76
CA ASP A 138 3.57 -36.63 3.63
C ASP A 138 2.26 -37.39 3.84
N ASP A 139 1.85 -38.19 2.84
CA ASP A 139 0.66 -39.04 2.95
C ASP A 139 0.96 -40.11 4.01
N PRO A 140 0.38 -40.03 5.23
CA PRO A 140 0.72 -40.95 6.32
C PRO A 140 0.27 -42.40 6.05
N LEU A 141 -0.32 -42.66 4.87
CA LEU A 141 -0.74 -43.96 4.39
C LEU A 141 0.33 -44.69 3.56
N GLU A 142 1.38 -44.02 3.08
CA GLU A 142 2.44 -44.67 2.29
C GLU A 142 3.33 -45.57 3.18
N ASP A 143 3.53 -45.19 4.45
CA ASP A 143 4.21 -46.01 5.47
C ASP A 143 3.38 -47.22 5.94
N ILE A 144 2.04 -47.19 5.79
CA ILE A 144 1.15 -48.30 6.17
C ILE A 144 1.03 -49.32 5.03
N LEU A 145 1.13 -48.90 3.76
CA LEU A 145 1.09 -49.77 2.59
C LEU A 145 2.44 -50.43 2.25
N MET A 146 3.55 -49.90 2.77
CA MET A 146 4.89 -50.52 2.70
C MET A 146 5.15 -51.56 3.81
N ALA A 147 4.15 -51.83 4.67
CA ALA A 147 4.28 -52.90 5.66
C ALA A 147 4.46 -54.25 4.92
N PRO A 148 5.53 -55.00 5.20
CA PRO A 148 5.78 -56.28 4.52
C PRO A 148 4.60 -57.21 4.75
N GLU A 149 4.13 -57.86 3.69
CA GLU A 149 3.07 -58.87 3.76
C GLU A 149 3.37 -59.86 4.91
N PRO A 150 2.38 -60.16 5.78
CA PRO A 150 2.57 -61.24 6.73
C PRO A 150 2.75 -62.53 5.92
N ALA A 151 3.98 -63.08 5.97
CA ALA A 151 4.29 -64.39 5.45
C ALA A 151 3.24 -65.38 5.97
N SER A 152 2.43 -65.90 5.06
CA SER A 152 1.43 -66.92 5.35
C SER A 152 2.11 -68.16 5.92
N GLY A 153 1.58 -68.69 7.04
CA GLY A 153 2.02 -69.94 7.65
C GLY A 153 0.82 -70.86 7.94
N PRO A 154 0.80 -72.12 7.46
CA PRO A 154 -0.39 -72.97 7.33
C PRO A 154 -0.73 -73.74 8.61
N GLY A 155 -2.01 -73.88 8.93
CA GLY A 155 -2.45 -74.50 10.19
C GLY A 155 -3.76 -75.28 10.11
N ARG A 156 -3.69 -76.49 9.53
CA ARG A 156 -4.47 -77.71 9.83
C ARG A 156 -6.00 -77.72 9.65
N LEU A 157 -6.41 -78.30 8.53
CA LEU A 157 -7.47 -79.33 8.51
C LEU A 157 -6.95 -80.59 9.22
N ALA A 158 -7.64 -81.06 10.26
CA ALA A 158 -7.58 -82.45 10.72
C ALA A 158 -8.79 -82.78 11.61
N ALA A 159 -9.53 -83.82 11.17
CA ALA A 159 -10.50 -84.69 11.85
C ALA A 159 -11.89 -84.11 12.18
#